data_AF-A0A2V1BSU4-F1
#
_entry.id   AF-A0A2V1BSU4-F1
#
_cell.length_a   1.000
_cell.length_b   1.000
_cell.length_c   1.000
_cell.angle_alpha   90.00
_cell.angle_beta   90.00
_cell.angle_gamma   90.00
#
_symmetry.space_group_name_H-M   'P 1'
#
loop_
_entity.id
_entity.type
_entity.pdbx_description
1 polymer ?
#
loop_
_entity_poly.entity_id
_entity_poly.type
_entity_poly.pdbx_seq_one_letter_code
_entity_poly.pdbx_strand_id
1 'polypeptide(L)' 'VQTDMGNVGAKAFGLEEAPLTLEGSSKNTVYIIDNATKKDHSEKFFNETIDQIHPW' A
#
# COMPACT_ATOMS: atom_id res chain seq x y z
N VAL A 1 1.73 7.50 0.44
CA VAL A 1 0.68 8.18 -0.36
C VAL A 1 1.06 9.64 -0.64
N GLN A 2 0.64 10.23 -1.76
CA GLN A 2 0.95 11.61 -2.21
C GLN A 2 0.25 12.68 -1.36
N THR A 3 0.60 12.70 -0.08
CA THR A 3 0.30 13.77 0.87
C THR A 3 1.58 14.57 1.08
N ASP A 4 1.51 15.75 1.70
CA ASP A 4 2.71 16.54 2.01
C ASP A 4 3.75 15.70 2.78
N MET A 5 3.32 15.03 3.84
CA MET A 5 4.19 14.15 4.63
C MET A 5 4.71 12.95 3.82
N GLY A 6 3.86 12.31 3.03
CA GLY A 6 4.27 11.17 2.21
C GLY A 6 5.27 11.54 1.12
N ASN A 7 5.13 12.73 0.51
CA ASN A 7 6.07 13.25 -0.47
C ASN A 7 7.39 13.68 0.17
N VAL A 8 7.37 14.22 1.40
CA VAL A 8 8.61 14.48 2.17
C VAL A 8 9.37 13.17 2.40
N GLY A 9 8.66 12.11 2.82
CA GLY A 9 9.26 10.78 2.98
C GLY A 9 9.83 10.25 1.67
N ALA A 10 9.05 10.26 0.59
CA ALA A 10 9.47 9.78 -0.72
C ALA A 10 10.77 10.48 -1.22
N LYS A 11 10.84 11.80 -1.06
CA LYS A 11 12.03 12.60 -1.40
C LYS A 11 13.25 12.22 -0.56
N ALA A 12 13.07 11.94 0.73
CA ALA A 12 14.14 11.46 1.59
C ALA A 12 14.71 10.10 1.14
N PHE A 13 13.92 9.30 0.44
CA PHE A 13 14.32 8.03 -0.17
C PHE A 13 14.68 8.13 -1.67
N GLY A 14 14.84 9.35 -2.20
CA GLY A 14 15.31 9.57 -3.59
C GLY A 14 14.22 9.46 -4.67
N LEU A 15 12.95 9.46 -4.28
CA LEU A 15 11.82 9.51 -5.22
C LEU A 15 11.36 10.96 -5.43
N GLU A 16 10.78 11.26 -6.58
CA GLU A 16 10.20 12.58 -6.86
C GLU A 16 8.97 12.86 -5.99
N GLU A 17 8.13 11.84 -5.85
CA GLU A 17 6.89 11.86 -5.08
C GLU A 17 6.54 10.45 -4.58
N ALA A 18 5.60 10.36 -3.65
CA ALA A 18 5.10 9.06 -3.22
C ALA A 18 4.42 8.33 -4.40
N PRO A 19 4.56 7.00 -4.53
CA PRO A 19 4.12 6.27 -5.72
C PRO A 19 2.60 6.06 -5.83
N LEU A 20 1.82 6.49 -4.84
CA LEU A 20 0.40 6.17 -4.71
C LEU A 20 -0.39 7.38 -4.23
N THR A 21 -1.54 7.67 -4.84
CA THR A 21 -2.47 8.72 -4.36
C THR A 21 -3.22 8.26 -3.10
N LEU A 22 -3.85 9.19 -2.39
CA LEU A 22 -4.73 8.86 -1.25
C LEU A 22 -5.98 8.08 -1.70
N GLU A 23 -6.58 8.50 -2.81
CA GLU A 23 -7.75 7.82 -3.39
C GLU A 23 -7.38 6.42 -3.91
N GLY A 24 -6.22 6.28 -4.57
CA GLY A 24 -5.72 5.00 -5.07
C GLY A 24 -5.47 4.00 -3.94
N SER A 25 -4.80 4.43 -2.87
CA SER A 25 -4.61 3.60 -1.66
C SER A 25 -5.95 3.14 -1.09
N SER A 26 -6.90 4.05 -0.92
CA SER A 26 -8.21 3.70 -0.37
C SER A 26 -8.96 2.68 -1.23
N LYS A 27 -8.95 2.86 -2.57
CA LYS A 27 -9.59 1.92 -3.50
C LYS A 27 -8.90 0.56 -3.52
N ASN A 28 -7.58 0.52 -3.52
CA ASN A 28 -6.80 -0.72 -3.53
C ASN A 28 -7.05 -1.52 -2.25
N THR A 29 -7.02 -0.87 -1.10
CA THR A 29 -7.31 -1.51 0.18
C THR A 29 -8.71 -2.13 0.20
N VAL A 30 -9.74 -1.40 -0.26
CA VAL A 30 -11.12 -1.94 -0.35
C VAL A 30 -11.17 -3.15 -1.29
N TYR A 31 -10.55 -3.06 -2.46
CA TYR A 31 -10.49 -4.16 -3.41
C TYR A 31 -9.83 -5.41 -2.82
N ILE A 32 -8.72 -5.25 -2.09
CA ILE A 32 -8.04 -6.37 -1.42
C ILE A 32 -8.94 -7.00 -0.36
N ILE A 33 -9.62 -6.19 0.46
CA ILE A 33 -10.55 -6.68 1.49
C ILE A 33 -11.70 -7.47 0.87
N ASP A 34 -12.32 -6.94 -0.18
CA ASP A 34 -13.46 -7.58 -0.86
C ASP A 34 -13.08 -8.91 -1.51
N ASN A 35 -11.83 -9.07 -1.93
CA ASN A 35 -11.31 -10.29 -2.56
C ASN A 35 -10.50 -11.18 -1.61
N ALA A 36 -10.39 -10.80 -0.33
CA ALA A 36 -9.57 -11.53 0.63
C ALA A 36 -10.16 -12.93 0.92
N THR A 37 -9.29 -13.93 0.88
CA THR A 37 -9.64 -15.32 1.22
C THR A 37 -8.86 -15.80 2.43
N LYS A 38 -9.39 -16.82 3.13
CA LYS A 38 -8.67 -17.47 4.23
C LYS A 38 -7.32 -18.04 3.79
N LYS A 39 -7.26 -18.64 2.61
CA LYS A 39 -6.05 -19.28 2.07
C LYS A 39 -4.98 -18.24 1.74
N ASP A 40 -5.39 -17.16 1.09
CA ASP A 40 -4.45 -16.26 0.43
C ASP A 40 -4.04 -15.10 1.35
N HIS A 41 -4.91 -14.66 2.27
CA HIS A 41 -4.71 -13.40 3.02
C HIS A 41 -4.78 -13.54 4.56
N SER A 42 -5.43 -14.58 5.10
CA SER A 42 -5.57 -14.71 6.56
C SER A 42 -4.21 -14.86 7.25
N GLU A 43 -4.04 -14.18 8.38
CA GLU A 43 -2.85 -14.23 9.25
C GLU A 43 -1.54 -13.73 8.59
N LYS A 44 -1.66 -13.02 7.46
CA LYS A 44 -0.53 -12.49 6.70
C LYS A 44 -0.56 -10.98 6.66
N PHE A 45 0.63 -10.37 6.62
CA PHE A 45 0.76 -8.94 6.39
C PHE A 45 0.84 -8.66 4.88
N PHE A 46 -0.30 -8.37 4.26
CA PHE A 46 -0.36 -8.00 2.85
C PHE A 46 0.03 -6.52 2.65
N ASN A 47 0.93 -6.24 1.71
CA ASN A 47 1.27 -4.86 1.31
C ASN A 47 0.75 -4.55 -0.10
N GLU A 48 -0.23 -3.65 -0.16
CA GLU A 48 -0.84 -3.19 -1.41
C GLU A 48 0.12 -2.43 -2.34
N THR A 49 1.18 -1.83 -1.80
CA THR A 49 2.10 -0.99 -2.59
C THR A 49 2.99 -1.84 -3.50
N ILE A 50 3.31 -3.07 -3.08
CA ILE A 50 4.15 -4.00 -3.83
C ILE A 50 3.41 -5.29 -4.22
N ASP A 51 2.13 -5.39 -3.88
CA ASP A 51 1.24 -6.52 -4.16
C ASP A 51 1.80 -7.87 -3.66
N GLN A 52 2.34 -7.89 -2.43
CA GLN A 52 3.00 -9.06 -1.84
C GLN A 52 2.76 -9.21 -0.34
N ILE A 53 2.94 -10.44 0.15
CA ILE A 53 2.99 -10.73 1.58
C ILE A 53 4.35 -10.32 2.13
N HIS A 54 4.35 -9.44 3.13
CA HIS A 54 5.53 -9.11 3.90
C HIS A 54 5.70 -10.05 5.10
N PRO A 55 6.96 -10.38 5.45
CA PRO A 55 7.27 -11.00 6.73
C PRO A 55 6.80 -10.11 7.90
N TRP A 56 6.41 -10.77 8.99
CA TRP A 56 6.22 -10.12 10.28
C TRP A 56 7.53 -9.59 10.86
#